data_AF-A0A0B5ESQ5-F1
#
_entry.id   AF-A0A0B5ESQ5-F1
#
_cell.length_a   1.000
_cell.length_b   1.000
_cell.length_c   1.000
_cell.angle_alpha   90.00
_cell.angle_beta   90.00
_cell.angle_gamma   90.00
#
_symmetry.space_group_name_H-M   'P 1'
#
loop_
_entity.id
_entity.type
_entity.pdbx_description
1 polymer ?
#
loop_
_entity_poly.entity_id
_entity_poly.type
_entity_poly.pdbx_seq_one_letter_code
_entity_poly.pdbx_strand_id
1 'polypeptide(L)'
;MILALVVCGIAVVVLVLVGLFVFGLRRRIIQRSGGTFDCSLRWDAPEPKDAPGAGKGWGYGIARYSGDRIQWFRVFSYAPRPRRVLERATIEVVGRRAPEGEEELALLSDAVVLTCLHHETRLELAMSEDALTGFLAWLEAAPPGQRVNVA
;
A
#
# COMPACT_ATOMS: atom_id res chain seq x y z
N MET A 1 -37.00 -16.83 -26.44
CA MET A 1 -36.33 -15.51 -26.25
C MET A 1 -36.46 -14.99 -24.82
N ILE A 2 -37.68 -14.84 -24.26
CA ILE A 2 -37.89 -14.27 -22.91
C ILE A 2 -37.17 -15.08 -21.80
N LEU A 3 -37.29 -16.41 -21.81
CA LEU A 3 -36.62 -17.27 -20.81
C LEU A 3 -35.09 -17.12 -20.85
N ALA A 4 -34.49 -17.03 -22.03
CA ALA A 4 -33.05 -16.85 -22.20
C ALA A 4 -32.58 -15.47 -21.66
N LEU A 5 -33.38 -14.42 -21.87
CA LEU A 5 -33.11 -13.09 -21.33
C LEU A 5 -33.18 -13.07 -19.79
N VAL A 6 -34.16 -13.76 -19.21
CA VAL A 6 -34.30 -13.87 -17.75
C VAL A 6 -33.13 -14.65 -17.15
N VAL A 7 -32.74 -15.77 -17.74
CA VAL A 7 -31.60 -16.59 -17.29
C VAL A 7 -30.29 -15.80 -17.39
N CYS A 8 -30.05 -15.09 -18.49
CA CYS A 8 -28.89 -14.20 -18.63
C CYS A 8 -28.91 -13.07 -17.59
N GLY A 9 -30.05 -12.43 -17.36
CA GLY A 9 -30.19 -11.38 -16.36
C GLY A 9 -29.86 -11.86 -14.96
N ILE A 10 -30.41 -13.02 -14.56
CA ILE A 10 -30.12 -13.65 -13.26
C ILE A 10 -28.63 -14.02 -13.17
N ALA A 11 -28.05 -14.59 -14.22
CA ALA A 11 -26.63 -14.94 -14.23
C ALA A 11 -25.74 -13.71 -14.00
N VAL A 12 -26.01 -12.58 -14.67
CA VAL A 12 -25.26 -11.33 -14.46
C VAL A 12 -25.42 -10.83 -13.03
N VAL A 13 -26.65 -10.80 -12.49
CA VAL A 13 -26.89 -10.35 -11.10
C VAL A 13 -26.14 -11.22 -10.09
N VAL A 14 -26.19 -12.54 -10.25
CA VAL A 14 -25.45 -13.48 -9.39
C VAL A 14 -23.94 -13.22 -9.48
N LEU A 15 -23.42 -13.00 -10.69
CA LEU A 15 -21.99 -12.74 -10.90
C LEU A 15 -21.55 -11.43 -10.24
N VAL A 16 -22.37 -10.38 -10.31
CA VAL A 16 -22.15 -9.11 -9.61
C VAL A 16 -22.18 -9.31 -8.09
N LEU A 17 -23.18 -10.02 -7.55
CA LEU A 17 -23.30 -10.28 -6.12
C LEU A 17 -22.12 -11.09 -5.58
N VAL A 18 -21.68 -12.13 -6.31
CA VAL A 18 -20.49 -12.91 -5.96
C VAL A 18 -19.24 -12.03 -6.00
N GLY A 19 -19.09 -11.19 -7.02
CA GLY A 19 -17.98 -10.23 -7.11
C GLY A 19 -17.92 -9.27 -5.92
N LEU A 20 -19.06 -8.70 -5.54
CA LEU A 20 -19.18 -7.82 -4.36
C LEU A 20 -18.89 -8.57 -3.05
N PHE A 21 -19.37 -9.81 -2.92
CA PHE A 21 -19.13 -10.64 -1.74
C PHE A 21 -17.64 -10.97 -1.58
N VAL A 22 -16.98 -11.41 -2.65
CA VAL A 22 -15.53 -11.69 -2.65
C VAL A 22 -14.72 -10.42 -2.37
N PHE A 23 -15.12 -9.28 -2.93
CA PHE A 23 -14.49 -7.99 -2.64
C PHE A 23 -14.64 -7.58 -1.17
N GLY A 24 -15.82 -7.78 -0.59
CA GLY A 24 -16.10 -7.55 0.82
C GLY A 24 -15.29 -8.46 1.74
N LEU A 25 -15.22 -9.77 1.42
CA LEU A 25 -14.37 -10.72 2.15
C LEU A 25 -12.90 -10.33 2.09
N ARG A 26 -12.39 -9.95 0.91
CA ARG A 26 -11.02 -9.46 0.74
C ARG A 26 -10.76 -8.27 1.65
N ARG A 27 -11.63 -7.24 1.59
CA ARG A 27 -11.50 -6.04 2.42
C ARG A 27 -11.51 -6.40 3.90
N ARG A 28 -12.40 -7.30 4.32
CA ARG A 28 -12.51 -7.76 5.71
C ARG A 28 -11.30 -8.57 6.18
N ILE A 29 -10.72 -9.42 5.34
CA ILE A 29 -9.51 -10.20 5.66
C ILE A 29 -8.29 -9.28 5.77
N ILE A 30 -8.17 -8.29 4.88
CA ILE A 30 -7.11 -7.27 4.94
C ILE A 30 -7.26 -6.43 6.22
N GLN A 31 -8.46 -5.91 6.50
CA GLN A 31 -8.73 -5.06 7.67
C GLN A 31 -8.66 -5.80 9.02
N ARG A 32 -8.94 -7.12 9.06
CA ARG A 32 -8.89 -7.91 10.30
C ARG A 32 -7.52 -8.01 10.95
N SER A 33 -6.47 -7.58 10.26
CA SER A 33 -5.09 -7.79 10.70
C SER A 33 -4.50 -6.63 11.52
N GLY A 34 -5.32 -5.62 11.87
CA GLY A 34 -5.00 -4.67 12.94
C GLY A 34 -3.84 -3.70 12.69
N GLY A 35 -3.36 -3.58 11.45
CA GLY A 35 -2.18 -2.77 11.13
C GLY A 35 -2.12 -2.42 9.64
N THR A 36 -3.24 -2.00 9.07
CA THR A 36 -3.28 -1.54 7.67
C THR A 36 -3.37 -0.03 7.62
N PHE A 37 -2.64 0.58 6.69
CA PHE A 37 -2.68 2.01 6.42
C PHE A 37 -2.70 2.26 4.91
N ASP A 38 -3.35 3.33 4.49
CA ASP A 38 -3.37 3.72 3.09
C ASP A 38 -2.01 4.29 2.70
N CYS A 39 -1.44 3.73 1.63
CA CYS A 39 -0.10 4.08 1.19
C CYS A 39 0.00 3.97 -0.33
N SER A 40 0.29 5.09 -0.97
CA SER A 40 0.66 5.11 -2.38
C SER A 40 2.15 4.83 -2.53
N LEU A 41 2.49 3.97 -3.49
CA LEU A 41 3.87 3.56 -3.75
C LEU A 41 4.28 3.99 -5.15
N ARG A 42 5.41 4.70 -5.26
CA ARG A 42 6.12 4.92 -6.52
C ARG A 42 7.42 4.11 -6.48
N TRP A 43 7.50 3.10 -7.33
CA TRP A 43 8.67 2.23 -7.45
C TRP A 43 9.63 2.80 -8.49
N ASP A 44 10.94 2.67 -8.28
CA ASP A 44 11.98 3.19 -9.17
C ASP A 44 11.81 4.70 -9.39
N ALA A 45 11.72 5.43 -8.27
CA ALA A 45 11.50 6.86 -8.29
C ALA A 45 12.76 7.57 -8.82
N PRO A 46 12.66 8.41 -9.88
CA PRO A 46 13.78 9.17 -10.38
C PRO A 46 14.30 10.14 -9.32
N GLU A 47 15.56 10.55 -9.46
CA GLU A 47 16.21 11.46 -8.53
C GLU A 47 15.45 12.80 -8.44
N PRO A 48 15.41 13.49 -7.28
CA PRO A 48 14.55 14.67 -7.08
C PRO A 48 14.82 15.81 -8.08
N LYS A 49 16.00 15.83 -8.69
CA LYS A 49 16.39 16.80 -9.71
C LYS A 49 15.80 16.51 -11.09
N ASP A 50 15.49 15.24 -11.36
CA ASP A 50 14.99 14.75 -12.65
C ASP A 50 13.55 14.27 -12.58
N ALA A 51 12.89 14.44 -11.42
CA ALA A 51 11.51 14.05 -11.21
C ALA A 51 10.61 14.80 -12.21
N PRO A 52 10.02 14.11 -13.21
CA PRO A 52 9.09 14.75 -14.11
C PRO A 52 7.92 15.26 -13.26
N GLY A 53 7.56 16.53 -13.41
CA GLY A 53 6.51 17.21 -12.64
C GLY A 53 5.08 16.71 -12.91
N ALA A 54 4.88 15.41 -12.98
CA ALA A 54 3.59 14.79 -13.21
C ALA A 54 3.50 13.56 -12.29
N GLY A 55 2.35 13.36 -11.63
CA GLY A 55 2.04 12.21 -10.77
C GLY A 55 2.05 10.82 -11.45
N LYS A 56 2.79 10.67 -12.55
CA LYS A 56 2.99 9.44 -13.32
C LYS A 56 3.85 8.46 -12.51
N GLY A 57 3.32 7.27 -12.28
CA GLY A 57 4.04 6.17 -11.61
C GLY A 57 3.57 5.85 -10.18
N TRP A 58 2.69 6.68 -9.60
CA TRP A 58 2.08 6.39 -8.31
C TRP A 58 1.06 5.24 -8.42
N GLY A 59 1.27 4.20 -7.61
CA GLY A 59 0.28 3.15 -7.39
C GLY A 59 -0.45 3.39 -6.08
N TYR A 60 -1.77 3.58 -6.13
CA TYR A 60 -2.59 3.66 -4.92
C TYR A 60 -2.78 2.26 -4.29
N GLY A 61 -2.48 2.16 -3.00
CA GLY A 61 -2.46 0.88 -2.29
C GLY A 61 -2.75 0.99 -0.80
N ILE A 62 -2.83 -0.18 -0.17
CA ILE A 62 -2.91 -0.36 1.26
C ILE A 62 -1.67 -1.13 1.68
N ALA A 63 -0.91 -0.56 2.61
CA ALA A 63 0.18 -1.24 3.28
C ALA A 63 -0.35 -1.95 4.53
N ARG A 64 0.23 -3.12 4.84
CA ARG A 64 -0.11 -3.92 6.02
C ARG A 64 1.17 -4.33 6.75
N TYR A 65 1.21 -4.11 8.06
CA TYR A 65 2.25 -4.67 8.92
C TYR A 65 2.11 -6.19 9.05
N SER A 66 3.21 -6.91 8.86
CA SER A 66 3.31 -8.36 9.01
C SER A 66 4.62 -8.73 9.71
N GLY A 67 4.68 -8.50 11.03
CA GLY A 67 5.88 -8.72 11.81
C GLY A 67 7.00 -7.76 11.38
N ASP A 68 8.08 -8.30 10.81
CA ASP A 68 9.28 -7.57 10.37
C ASP A 68 9.24 -7.09 8.90
N ARG A 69 8.06 -7.18 8.27
CA ARG A 69 7.86 -6.73 6.89
C ARG A 69 6.54 -5.99 6.72
N ILE A 70 6.51 -5.09 5.74
CA ILE A 70 5.31 -4.43 5.27
C ILE A 70 4.92 -5.04 3.92
N GLN A 71 3.65 -5.40 3.83
CA GLN A 71 3.07 -5.94 2.61
C GLN A 71 2.21 -4.87 1.95
N TRP A 72 2.55 -4.50 0.72
CA TRP A 72 1.82 -3.49 -0.04
C TRP A 72 0.88 -4.15 -1.06
N PHE A 73 -0.40 -3.79 -0.97
CA PHE A 73 -1.48 -4.31 -1.81
C PHE A 73 -2.07 -3.18 -2.64
N ARG A 74 -2.30 -3.42 -3.94
CA ARG A 74 -3.01 -2.46 -4.77
C ARG A 74 -4.50 -2.44 -4.40
N VAL A 75 -5.08 -1.24 -4.23
CA VAL A 75 -6.51 -1.10 -3.87
C VAL A 75 -7.40 -1.62 -5.00
N PHE A 76 -7.14 -1.18 -6.23
CA PHE A 76 -7.90 -1.54 -7.43
C PHE A 76 -7.42 -2.85 -8.09
N SER A 77 -7.02 -3.85 -7.31
CA SER A 77 -6.61 -5.16 -7.85
C SER A 77 -7.39 -6.31 -7.21
N TYR A 78 -7.83 -7.25 -8.04
CA TYR A 78 -8.47 -8.50 -7.61
C TYR A 78 -7.47 -9.53 -7.06
N ALA A 79 -6.17 -9.26 -7.11
CA ALA A 79 -5.16 -10.16 -6.54
C ALA A 79 -5.23 -10.14 -5.00
N PRO A 80 -5.33 -11.31 -4.34
CA PRO A 80 -5.25 -11.42 -2.88
C PRO A 80 -3.79 -11.38 -2.37
N ARG A 81 -2.81 -11.38 -3.28
CA ARG A 81 -1.38 -11.40 -2.96
C ARG A 81 -0.82 -9.97 -2.88
N PRO A 82 0.12 -9.70 -1.96
CA PRO A 82 0.83 -8.42 -1.95
C PRO A 82 1.61 -8.27 -3.25
N ARG A 83 1.55 -7.08 -3.84
CA ARG A 83 2.30 -6.79 -5.07
C ARG A 83 3.76 -6.48 -4.76
N ARG A 84 4.02 -5.92 -3.58
CA ARG A 84 5.37 -5.64 -3.08
C ARG A 84 5.44 -5.98 -1.60
N VAL A 85 6.61 -6.40 -1.16
CA VAL A 85 6.92 -6.66 0.24
C VAL A 85 8.20 -5.88 0.54
N LEU A 86 8.17 -5.09 1.60
CA LEU A 86 9.27 -4.27 2.07
C LEU A 86 9.74 -4.84 3.40
N GLU A 87 10.99 -5.27 3.49
CA GLU A 87 11.55 -5.81 4.73
C GLU A 87 12.14 -4.69 5.56
N ARG A 88 11.85 -4.70 6.87
CA ARG A 88 12.29 -3.64 7.78
C ARG A 88 13.79 -3.46 7.79
N ALA A 89 14.53 -4.57 7.80
CA ALA A 89 15.99 -4.58 7.85
C ALA A 89 16.66 -3.96 6.62
N THR A 90 15.91 -3.78 5.53
CA THR A 90 16.46 -3.39 4.22
C THR A 90 15.88 -2.10 3.68
N ILE A 91 14.84 -1.58 4.33
CA ILE A 91 14.24 -0.30 3.99
C ILE A 91 14.84 0.80 4.86
N GLU A 92 15.38 1.83 4.21
CA GLU A 92 15.97 2.98 4.87
C GLU A 92 15.24 4.24 4.42
N VAL A 93 14.90 5.12 5.36
CA VAL A 93 14.26 6.41 5.06
C VAL A 93 15.35 7.45 4.80
N VAL A 94 15.43 7.93 3.57
CA VAL A 94 16.45 8.90 3.12
C VAL A 94 15.96 10.33 3.29
N GLY A 95 14.65 10.56 3.22
CA GLY A 95 14.09 11.90 3.34
C GLY A 95 12.57 11.93 3.37
N ARG A 96 12.05 13.08 3.78
CA ARG A 96 10.61 13.42 3.83
C ARG A 96 10.38 14.66 2.97
N ARG A 97 9.35 14.64 2.13
CA ARG A 97 8.88 15.79 1.35
C ARG A 97 7.36 15.91 1.42
N ALA A 98 6.87 17.11 1.17
CA ALA A 98 5.45 17.33 0.91
C ALA A 98 5.13 16.93 -0.56
N PRO A 99 3.91 16.46 -0.86
CA PRO A 99 3.44 16.34 -2.23
C PRO A 99 3.34 17.74 -2.85
N GLU A 100 3.73 17.87 -4.12
CA GLU A 100 3.73 19.15 -4.82
C GLU A 100 2.89 19.07 -6.11
N GLY A 101 2.09 20.10 -6.39
CA GLY A 101 1.36 20.26 -7.65
C GLY A 101 0.33 19.16 -7.93
N GLU A 102 0.43 18.51 -9.09
CA GLU A 102 -0.52 17.44 -9.50
C GLU A 102 -0.44 16.18 -8.63
N GLU A 103 0.62 15.99 -7.84
CA GLU A 103 0.73 14.86 -6.92
C GLU A 103 -0.29 14.96 -5.77
N GLU A 104 -0.68 16.18 -5.37
CA GLU A 104 -1.68 16.42 -4.33
C GLU A 104 -3.08 15.91 -4.73
N LEU A 105 -3.40 15.95 -6.04
CA LEU A 105 -4.64 15.37 -6.59
C LEU A 105 -4.60 13.85 -6.72
N ALA A 106 -3.41 13.25 -6.84
CA ALA A 106 -3.22 11.81 -7.01
C ALA A 106 -3.03 11.06 -5.69
N LEU A 107 -2.67 11.76 -4.62
CA LEU A 107 -2.37 11.22 -3.30
C LEU A 107 -3.51 11.46 -2.30
N LEU A 108 -3.40 10.87 -1.10
CA LEU A 108 -4.34 11.18 -0.04
C LEU A 108 -4.20 12.66 0.36
N SER A 109 -5.30 13.30 0.75
CA SER A 109 -5.26 14.62 1.38
C SER A 109 -4.35 14.57 2.61
N ASP A 110 -3.49 15.59 2.75
CA ASP A 110 -2.44 15.66 3.78
C ASP A 110 -1.45 14.48 3.77
N ALA A 111 -1.25 13.85 2.62
CA ALA A 111 -0.22 12.83 2.47
C ALA A 111 1.17 13.44 2.63
N VAL A 112 2.06 12.69 3.26
CA VAL A 112 3.49 12.95 3.33
C VAL A 112 4.20 11.95 2.45
N VAL A 113 5.13 12.42 1.62
CA VAL A 113 5.94 11.56 0.76
C VAL A 113 7.27 11.26 1.44
N LEU A 114 7.52 9.99 1.73
CA LEU A 114 8.79 9.46 2.19
C LEU A 114 9.60 8.93 1.02
N THR A 115 10.85 9.37 0.91
CA THR A 115 11.84 8.71 0.06
C THR A 115 12.51 7.62 0.86
N CYS A 116 12.46 6.39 0.35
CA CYS A 116 13.14 5.25 0.93
C CYS A 116 14.08 4.58 -0.08
N LEU A 117 15.12 3.94 0.44
CA LEU A 117 15.95 2.99 -0.29
C LEU A 117 15.63 1.58 0.19
N HIS A 118 15.43 0.66 -0.73
CA HIS A 118 15.19 -0.75 -0.44
C HIS A 118 16.05 -1.62 -1.35
N HIS A 119 17.07 -2.29 -0.78
CA HIS A 119 18.03 -3.11 -1.54
C HIS A 119 18.54 -2.39 -2.80
N GLU A 120 19.04 -1.15 -2.65
CA GLU A 120 19.52 -0.27 -3.74
C GLU A 120 18.45 0.32 -4.65
N THR A 121 17.18 -0.09 -4.54
CA THR A 121 16.09 0.52 -5.29
C THR A 121 15.53 1.71 -4.53
N ARG A 122 15.53 2.88 -5.17
CA ARG A 122 14.84 4.07 -4.64
C ARG A 122 13.34 3.95 -4.86
N LEU A 123 12.58 4.16 -3.80
CA LEU A 123 11.13 4.15 -3.82
C LEU A 123 10.58 5.32 -3.03
N GLU A 124 9.38 5.74 -3.36
CA GLU A 124 8.65 6.71 -2.57
C GLU A 124 7.34 6.12 -2.04
N LEU A 125 7.05 6.41 -0.78
CA LEU A 125 5.84 6.03 -0.07
C LEU A 125 5.10 7.29 0.33
N ALA A 126 3.90 7.48 -0.19
CA ALA A 126 3.01 8.55 0.27
C ALA A 126 1.97 7.96 1.22
N MET A 127 1.85 8.52 2.42
CA MET A 127 0.93 8.06 3.46
C MET A 127 0.45 9.25 4.30
N SER A 128 -0.65 9.11 5.04
CA SER A 128 -1.09 10.17 5.96
C SER A 128 -0.10 10.37 7.10
N GLU A 129 -0.16 11.52 7.78
CA GLU A 129 0.72 11.83 8.91
C GLU A 129 0.58 10.85 10.10
N ASP A 130 -0.65 10.38 10.36
CA ASP A 130 -0.91 9.33 11.36
C ASP A 130 -0.21 8.01 10.98
N ALA A 131 -0.29 7.64 9.70
CA ALA A 131 0.33 6.42 9.19
C ALA A 131 1.86 6.51 9.19
N LEU A 132 2.41 7.70 8.88
CA LEU A 132 3.83 8.00 8.95
C LEU A 132 4.38 7.76 10.37
N THR A 133 3.68 8.29 11.38
CA THR A 133 4.09 8.13 12.78
C THR A 133 4.15 6.65 13.16
N GLY A 134 3.15 5.86 12.76
CA GLY A 134 3.14 4.42 12.96
C GLY A 134 4.25 3.69 12.19
N PHE A 135 4.55 4.13 10.97
CA PHE A 135 5.60 3.54 10.12
C PHE A 135 7.00 3.76 10.70
N LEU A 136 7.31 4.98 11.12
CA LEU A 136 8.57 5.30 11.78
C LEU A 136 8.72 4.55 13.11
N ALA A 137 7.66 4.51 13.93
CA ALA A 137 7.68 3.73 15.17
C ALA A 137 7.92 2.23 14.92
N TRP A 138 7.38 1.67 13.82
CA TRP A 138 7.63 0.29 13.43
C TRP A 138 9.08 0.05 12.95
N LEU A 139 9.66 1.01 12.21
CA LEU A 139 11.07 0.98 11.80
C LEU A 139 12.00 1.02 13.02
N GLU A 140 11.71 1.88 13.99
CA GLU A 140 12.50 2.08 15.20
C GLU A 140 12.31 0.97 16.26
N ALA A 141 11.20 0.25 16.21
CA ALA A 141 10.93 -0.83 17.14
C ALA A 141 12.03 -1.92 17.07
N ALA A 142 12.45 -2.48 18.20
CA ALA A 142 13.38 -3.61 18.18
C ALA A 142 12.71 -4.86 17.55
N PRO A 143 13.43 -5.70 16.79
CA PRO A 143 12.90 -6.96 16.28
C PRO A 143 12.39 -7.85 17.41
N PRO A 144 11.19 -8.44 17.30
CA PRO A 144 10.72 -9.41 18.28
C PRO A 144 11.58 -10.67 18.16
N GLY A 145 12.61 -10.79 19.01
CA GLY A 145 13.58 -11.88 18.95
C GLY A 145 15.00 -11.52 19.40
N GLN A 146 15.34 -10.23 19.55
CA GLN A 146 16.62 -9.81 20.13
C GLN A 146 16.62 -10.12 21.64
N ARG A 147 16.83 -11.39 22.00
CA ARG A 147 17.19 -11.77 23.37
C ARG A 147 18.56 -11.15 23.62
N VAL A 148 18.57 -9.98 24.24
CA VAL A 148 19.75 -9.48 24.95
C VAL A 148 20.08 -10.50 26.03
N ASN A 149 20.99 -11.41 25.73
CA ASN A 149 21.67 -12.21 26.74
C ASN A 149 22.51 -11.22 27.54
N VAL A 150 21.96 -10.76 28.66
CA VAL A 150 22.74 -10.10 29.71
C VAL A 150 23.39 -11.24 30.50
N ALA A 151 24.69 -11.45 30.26
CA ALA A 151 25.56 -12.29 31.04
C ALA A 151 26.76 -11.44 31.49
#